data_AF-A0A016VKB3-F1
#
_entry.id   AF-A0A016VKB3-F1
#
_cell.length_a   1.000
_cell.length_b   1.000
_cell.length_c   1.000
_cell.angle_alpha   90.00
_cell.angle_beta   90.00
_cell.angle_gamma   90.00
#
_symmetry.space_group_name_H-M   'P 1'
#
loop_
_entity.id
_entity.type
_entity.pdbx_description
1 polymer ?
#
loop_
_entity_poly.entity_id
_entity_poly.type
_entity_poly.pdbx_seq_one_letter_code
_entity_poly.pdbx_strand_id
1 'polypeptide(L)'
;MVRLYGVIGTKQFLAKWSANEEELGSARAMCKKLALRVRMKDYYGPENGTGPYNILVIGNSFACNQAELVYNAFKKHSRHFSVFCLAGCEVLTRAVYRCWKPDFNYSTILHELKPDIVFVLVRAMASKRIVNNKRPIVEDKIFKNYVKRMAEMETIAKKIYVLQALPTCRKGCLRHAMAFTNDGRFLRDIKEALIKRDDFFARLRINEIGKRCKKCEIIDYKPVLVDDHGHYLGYDPKTNLMFLDGINHFNRFGKERIQTVYNRLAKEFELSRSHI
;
A
#
# COMPACT_ATOMS: atom_id res chain seq x y z
N MET A 1 14.12 5.22 23.22
CA MET A 1 15.14 5.76 22.29
C MET A 1 14.60 5.63 20.86
N VAL A 2 14.38 6.75 20.17
CA VAL A 2 13.47 6.83 19.00
C VAL A 2 14.24 6.75 17.67
N ARG A 3 13.65 6.11 16.64
CA ARG A 3 14.15 6.10 15.24
C ARG A 3 13.02 6.50 14.29
N LEU A 4 13.23 7.54 13.47
CA LEU A 4 12.22 8.20 12.64
C LEU A 4 12.78 8.50 11.23
N TYR A 5 12.08 8.09 10.15
CA TYR A 5 12.46 8.30 8.73
C TYR A 5 11.21 8.22 7.76
N GLY A 6 10.93 9.15 6.80
CA GLY A 6 9.73 9.03 5.87
C GLY A 6 9.03 10.28 5.24
N VAL A 7 8.67 10.24 3.93
CA VAL A 7 8.72 11.35 2.88
C VAL A 7 7.63 12.44 2.60
N ILE A 8 7.86 13.79 2.64
CA ILE A 8 7.15 14.80 1.78
C ILE A 8 8.03 15.89 1.05
N GLY A 9 7.73 16.15 -0.23
CA GLY A 9 7.55 17.52 -0.78
C GLY A 9 8.69 18.34 -1.42
N THR A 10 8.66 18.45 -2.76
CA THR A 10 9.00 19.63 -3.61
C THR A 10 9.79 20.83 -3.02
N LYS A 11 11.09 20.89 -3.31
CA LYS A 11 11.81 22.11 -3.73
C LYS A 11 13.12 21.73 -4.43
N GLN A 12 13.40 22.32 -5.60
CA GLN A 12 14.70 22.20 -6.26
C GLN A 12 15.80 22.75 -5.35
N PHE A 13 16.86 21.98 -5.15
CA PHE A 13 18.16 22.50 -4.79
C PHE A 13 19.22 21.70 -5.54
N LEU A 14 19.92 22.37 -6.45
CA LEU A 14 21.13 21.86 -7.08
C LEU A 14 22.25 21.90 -6.05
N ALA A 15 22.84 20.74 -5.77
CA ALA A 15 24.15 20.65 -5.15
C ALA A 15 24.91 19.51 -5.82
N LYS A 16 25.92 19.87 -6.62
CA LYS A 16 27.02 18.95 -6.96
C LYS A 16 27.62 18.45 -5.65
N TRP A 17 28.04 17.19 -5.58
CA TRP A 17 29.30 16.81 -4.93
C TRP A 17 29.73 15.38 -5.29
N SER A 18 31.03 15.21 -5.42
CA SER A 18 31.76 13.98 -5.74
C SER A 18 32.32 13.33 -4.48
N ALA A 19 32.34 12.00 -4.40
CA ALA A 19 33.15 11.25 -3.43
C ALA A 19 33.35 9.79 -3.90
N ASN A 20 34.49 9.21 -3.52
CA ASN A 20 35.05 7.96 -4.05
C ASN A 20 34.40 6.68 -3.49
N GLU A 21 34.84 5.52 -3.99
CA GLU A 21 34.14 4.22 -3.95
C GLU A 21 34.16 3.42 -2.62
N GLU A 22 34.69 3.96 -1.51
CA GLU A 22 35.19 3.12 -0.40
C GLU A 22 34.38 3.12 0.93
N GLU A 23 33.07 3.41 0.91
CA GLU A 23 32.20 3.32 2.11
C GLU A 23 30.95 2.40 1.94
N LEU A 24 31.17 1.10 1.75
CA LEU A 24 30.13 0.09 1.57
C LEU A 24 30.07 -0.95 2.72
N GLY A 25 29.97 -0.47 3.97
CA GLY A 25 30.13 -1.32 5.17
C GLY A 25 28.86 -1.85 5.87
N SER A 26 27.64 -1.34 5.60
CA SER A 26 26.46 -1.78 6.37
C SER A 26 25.11 -1.47 5.73
N ALA A 27 24.20 -2.45 5.71
CA ALA A 27 22.78 -2.24 5.38
C ALA A 27 22.09 -1.20 6.28
N ARG A 28 22.54 -1.08 7.53
CA ARG A 28 22.10 -0.08 8.52
C ARG A 28 22.52 1.33 8.12
N ALA A 29 23.74 1.47 7.58
CA ALA A 29 24.25 2.73 7.02
C ALA A 29 23.54 3.07 5.70
N MET A 30 23.26 2.08 4.84
CA MET A 30 22.49 2.30 3.61
C MET A 30 21.05 2.75 3.91
N CYS A 31 20.39 2.18 4.93
CA CYS A 31 19.10 2.68 5.42
C CYS A 31 19.19 4.14 5.89
N LYS A 32 20.22 4.51 6.68
CA LYS A 32 20.47 5.90 7.07
C LYS A 32 20.71 6.85 5.87
N LYS A 33 21.59 6.48 4.91
CA LYS A 33 21.94 7.31 3.73
C LYS A 33 20.75 7.46 2.76
N LEU A 34 19.93 6.42 2.57
CA LEU A 34 18.66 6.53 1.81
C LEU A 34 17.65 7.42 2.53
N ALA A 35 17.53 7.30 3.86
CA ALA A 35 16.62 8.12 4.67
C ALA A 35 17.02 9.60 4.79
N LEU A 36 18.27 9.97 4.50
CA LEU A 36 18.74 11.35 4.49
C LEU A 36 18.32 12.15 3.24
N ARG A 37 18.13 11.49 2.09
CA ARG A 37 17.89 12.17 0.80
C ARG A 37 16.42 12.48 0.50
N VAL A 38 15.56 11.93 1.33
CA VAL A 38 14.13 12.21 1.42
C VAL A 38 13.98 12.94 2.78
N ARG A 39 13.33 14.11 2.89
CA ARG A 39 13.12 14.89 4.16
C ARG A 39 11.77 14.68 4.89
N MET A 40 11.76 14.21 6.16
CA MET A 40 10.53 13.83 6.88
C MET A 40 9.79 14.97 7.57
N LYS A 41 8.67 15.34 6.96
CA LYS A 41 7.56 16.19 7.40
C LYS A 41 6.32 15.52 6.79
N ASP A 42 5.22 15.17 7.46
CA ASP A 42 4.71 15.52 8.78
C ASP A 42 3.95 14.33 9.41
N TYR A 43 4.65 13.23 9.74
CA TYR A 43 4.04 12.12 10.48
C TYR A 43 4.86 11.78 11.73
N TYR A 44 4.35 12.18 12.89
CA TYR A 44 4.84 11.70 14.17
C TYR A 44 4.66 10.18 14.20
N GLY A 45 5.76 9.44 14.41
CA GLY A 45 5.68 7.99 14.55
C GLY A 45 4.81 7.66 15.76
N PRO A 46 3.82 6.76 15.62
CA PRO A 46 2.96 6.43 16.74
C PRO A 46 3.75 5.86 17.93
N GLU A 47 3.25 6.13 19.14
CA GLU A 47 3.82 5.58 20.37
C GLU A 47 3.83 4.05 20.36
N ASN A 48 4.85 3.47 21.01
CA ASN A 48 4.95 2.02 21.20
C ASN A 48 3.68 1.51 21.90
N GLY A 49 3.04 0.50 21.32
CA GLY A 49 1.86 -0.11 21.92
C GLY A 49 2.21 -1.12 23.01
N THR A 50 1.18 -1.55 23.73
CA THR A 50 1.26 -2.53 24.82
C THR A 50 1.14 -3.99 24.35
N GLY A 51 0.95 -4.22 23.05
CA GLY A 51 0.79 -5.57 22.50
C GLY A 51 2.10 -6.32 22.29
N PRO A 52 2.07 -7.61 21.96
CA PRO A 52 3.28 -8.44 21.85
C PRO A 52 3.98 -8.39 20.48
N TYR A 53 3.32 -7.89 19.42
CA TYR A 53 3.76 -8.10 18.04
C TYR A 53 4.54 -6.92 17.45
N ASN A 54 5.63 -7.20 16.73
CA ASN A 54 6.25 -6.23 15.84
C ASN A 54 5.43 -6.19 14.53
N ILE A 55 4.84 -5.04 14.21
CA ILE A 55 3.98 -4.84 13.03
C ILE A 55 4.71 -3.97 12.00
N LEU A 56 4.73 -4.40 10.74
CA LEU A 56 5.29 -3.64 9.61
C LEU A 56 4.22 -3.37 8.56
N VAL A 57 3.97 -2.11 8.24
CA VAL A 57 3.26 -1.70 7.02
C VAL A 57 4.29 -1.45 5.93
N ILE A 58 4.23 -2.21 4.83
CA ILE A 58 5.19 -2.15 3.74
C ILE A 58 4.49 -1.92 2.39
N GLY A 59 5.03 -1.06 1.53
CA GLY A 59 4.38 -0.81 0.24
C GLY A 59 4.94 0.34 -0.59
N ASN A 60 4.06 0.88 -1.43
CA ASN A 60 4.30 2.13 -2.15
C ASN A 60 3.63 3.30 -1.44
N SER A 61 3.28 4.36 -2.17
CA SER A 61 2.55 5.50 -1.63
C SER A 61 1.23 5.14 -0.93
N PHE A 62 0.62 3.97 -1.22
CA PHE A 62 -0.52 3.46 -0.43
C PHE A 62 -0.13 3.11 1.01
N ALA A 63 1.04 2.50 1.25
CA ALA A 63 1.53 2.29 2.61
C ALA A 63 1.76 3.63 3.34
N CYS A 64 2.36 4.64 2.69
CA CYS A 64 2.49 5.97 3.30
C CYS A 64 1.11 6.60 3.62
N ASN A 65 0.13 6.41 2.72
CA ASN A 65 -1.20 7.01 2.84
C ASN A 65 -2.11 6.29 3.86
N GLN A 66 -1.95 4.98 4.06
CA GLN A 66 -2.92 4.12 4.76
C GLN A 66 -2.39 3.47 6.05
N ALA A 67 -1.09 3.60 6.36
CA ALA A 67 -0.52 3.00 7.57
C ALA A 67 -1.21 3.44 8.87
N GLU A 68 -1.74 4.67 8.92
CA GLU A 68 -2.49 5.18 10.07
C GLU A 68 -3.75 4.36 10.37
N LEU A 69 -4.39 3.79 9.34
CA LEU A 69 -5.62 3.01 9.49
C LEU A 69 -5.34 1.66 10.14
N VAL A 70 -4.20 1.06 9.76
CA VAL A 70 -3.64 -0.12 10.41
C VAL A 70 -3.29 0.22 11.86
N TYR A 71 -2.59 1.33 12.12
CA TYR A 71 -2.22 1.71 13.47
C TYR A 71 -3.45 1.91 14.37
N ASN A 72 -4.44 2.69 13.92
CA ASN A 72 -5.67 2.96 14.67
C ASN A 72 -6.38 1.68 15.12
N ALA A 73 -6.43 0.66 14.27
CA ALA A 73 -7.06 -0.62 14.57
C ALA A 73 -6.15 -1.59 15.37
N PHE A 74 -4.84 -1.64 15.07
CA PHE A 74 -3.90 -2.64 15.60
C PHE A 74 -2.94 -2.14 16.69
N LYS A 75 -3.00 -0.87 17.14
CA LYS A 75 -2.07 -0.32 18.15
C LYS A 75 -2.02 -1.14 19.45
N LYS A 76 -3.17 -1.67 19.91
CA LYS A 76 -3.27 -2.56 21.08
C LYS A 76 -2.62 -3.94 20.89
N HIS A 77 -2.31 -4.33 19.66
CA HIS A 77 -1.61 -5.58 19.33
C HIS A 77 -0.13 -5.37 19.03
N SER A 78 0.28 -4.13 18.78
CA SER A 78 1.63 -3.75 18.44
C SER A 78 2.49 -3.53 19.69
N ARG A 79 3.71 -4.05 19.70
CA ARG A 79 4.83 -3.61 20.55
C ARG A 79 5.60 -2.47 19.86
N HIS A 80 5.91 -2.71 18.59
CA HIS A 80 6.57 -1.78 17.69
C HIS A 80 5.78 -1.71 16.39
N PHE A 81 5.51 -0.49 15.93
CA PHE A 81 4.82 -0.24 14.68
C PHE A 81 5.77 0.45 13.70
N SER A 82 6.09 -0.21 12.58
CA SER A 82 7.00 0.29 11.56
C SER A 82 6.27 0.53 10.25
N VAL A 83 6.65 1.59 9.52
CA VAL A 83 6.15 1.88 8.18
C VAL A 83 7.33 2.00 7.24
N PHE A 84 7.33 1.23 6.15
CA PHE A 84 8.31 1.35 5.07
C PHE A 84 7.62 1.50 3.72
N CYS A 85 7.72 2.68 3.13
CA CYS A 85 7.04 2.97 1.88
C CYS A 85 7.97 3.64 0.85
N LEU A 86 7.94 3.14 -0.39
CA LEU A 86 8.71 3.69 -1.51
C LEU A 86 7.76 4.10 -2.64
N ALA A 87 7.65 5.40 -2.91
CA ALA A 87 6.73 5.93 -3.91
C ALA A 87 6.97 5.28 -5.29
N GLY A 88 5.89 4.76 -5.89
CA GLY A 88 5.92 4.07 -7.18
C GLY A 88 6.45 2.62 -7.16
N CYS A 89 6.99 2.11 -6.03
CA CYS A 89 7.66 0.82 -5.96
C CYS A 89 6.77 -0.28 -5.36
N GLU A 90 6.39 -1.29 -6.16
CA GLU A 90 5.62 -2.43 -5.67
C GLU A 90 6.53 -3.43 -4.94
N VAL A 91 6.03 -4.03 -3.85
CA VAL A 91 6.82 -4.96 -3.01
C VAL A 91 6.89 -6.36 -3.63
N LEU A 92 5.76 -6.83 -4.15
CA LEU A 92 5.57 -8.19 -4.70
C LEU A 92 6.13 -8.35 -6.13
N THR A 93 6.46 -7.27 -6.83
CA THR A 93 7.05 -7.33 -8.17
C THR A 93 7.91 -6.10 -8.45
N ARG A 94 8.90 -6.22 -9.34
CA ARG A 94 9.64 -5.06 -9.86
C ARG A 94 8.69 -4.11 -10.57
N ALA A 95 8.60 -2.87 -10.08
CA ALA A 95 7.86 -1.81 -10.73
C ALA A 95 8.56 -1.38 -12.03
N VAL A 96 7.82 -1.35 -13.15
CA VAL A 96 8.35 -0.98 -14.46
C VAL A 96 8.27 0.53 -14.77
N TYR A 97 7.63 1.32 -13.90
CA TYR A 97 7.43 2.76 -14.11
C TYR A 97 7.24 3.49 -12.77
N ARG A 98 7.73 4.73 -12.65
CA ARG A 98 7.63 5.63 -11.47
C ARG A 98 8.25 5.17 -10.14
N CYS A 99 8.83 3.98 -10.04
CA CYS A 99 9.59 3.59 -8.85
C CYS A 99 10.94 4.32 -8.82
N TRP A 100 11.20 5.09 -7.77
CA TRP A 100 12.43 5.89 -7.60
C TRP A 100 13.65 5.06 -7.19
N LYS A 101 13.44 3.80 -6.77
CA LYS A 101 14.47 2.85 -6.36
C LYS A 101 14.11 1.43 -6.85
N PRO A 102 14.14 1.17 -8.18
CA PRO A 102 13.65 -0.07 -8.77
C PRO A 102 14.46 -1.32 -8.37
N ASP A 103 15.69 -1.13 -7.91
CA ASP A 103 16.60 -2.17 -7.44
C ASP A 103 16.67 -2.26 -5.90
N PHE A 104 15.76 -1.59 -5.17
CA PHE A 104 15.73 -1.69 -3.70
C PHE A 104 15.38 -3.10 -3.24
N ASN A 105 16.22 -3.67 -2.38
CA ASN A 105 15.97 -4.98 -1.82
C ASN A 105 15.10 -4.93 -0.56
N TYR A 106 13.79 -5.13 -0.72
CA TYR A 106 12.84 -5.22 0.40
C TYR A 106 13.20 -6.30 1.44
N SER A 107 13.95 -7.34 1.07
CA SER A 107 14.43 -8.38 1.99
C SER A 107 15.23 -7.78 3.15
N THR A 108 16.02 -6.73 2.91
CA THR A 108 16.81 -6.03 3.93
C THR A 108 15.92 -5.47 5.05
N ILE A 109 14.75 -4.93 4.71
CA ILE A 109 13.80 -4.41 5.71
C ILE A 109 13.15 -5.55 6.49
N LEU A 110 12.77 -6.64 5.81
CA LEU A 110 12.16 -7.81 6.46
C LEU A 110 13.14 -8.49 7.44
N HIS A 111 14.42 -8.62 7.08
CA HIS A 111 15.44 -9.25 7.93
C HIS A 111 15.98 -8.36 9.07
N GLU A 112 16.07 -7.02 8.90
CA GLU A 112 16.44 -6.11 10.00
C GLU A 112 15.30 -5.98 11.02
N LEU A 113 14.04 -5.85 10.56
CA LEU A 113 12.90 -5.59 11.46
C LEU A 113 12.26 -6.85 12.05
N LYS A 114 12.41 -8.01 11.39
CA LYS A 114 11.80 -9.31 11.77
C LYS A 114 10.35 -9.17 12.27
N PRO A 115 9.43 -8.64 11.44
CA PRO A 115 8.05 -8.37 11.85
C PRO A 115 7.26 -9.67 12.07
N ASP A 116 6.46 -9.70 13.13
CA ASP A 116 5.48 -10.77 13.37
C ASP A 116 4.29 -10.66 12.40
N ILE A 117 3.85 -9.43 12.10
CA ILE A 117 2.70 -9.13 11.25
C ILE A 117 3.12 -8.14 10.16
N VAL A 118 2.81 -8.45 8.90
CA VAL A 118 3.13 -7.60 7.75
C VAL A 118 1.86 -7.18 7.01
N PHE A 119 1.68 -5.89 6.76
CA PHE A 119 0.63 -5.34 5.90
C PHE A 119 1.24 -4.83 4.59
N VAL A 120 1.00 -5.56 3.49
CA VAL A 120 1.47 -5.22 2.14
C VAL A 120 0.47 -4.28 1.47
N LEU A 121 0.62 -2.97 1.67
CA LEU A 121 -0.30 -1.94 1.17
C LEU A 121 0.24 -1.30 -0.11
N VAL A 122 -0.10 -1.91 -1.24
CA VAL A 122 0.45 -1.57 -2.56
C VAL A 122 -0.67 -1.13 -3.50
N ARG A 123 -0.57 0.09 -4.04
CA ARG A 123 -1.33 0.43 -5.25
C ARG A 123 -0.78 -0.34 -6.44
N ALA A 124 -1.58 -1.26 -6.99
CA ALA A 124 -1.20 -2.05 -8.15
C ALA A 124 -0.91 -1.16 -9.38
N MET A 125 0.26 -1.33 -10.01
CA MET A 125 0.72 -0.56 -11.19
C MET A 125 1.25 -1.50 -12.28
N ALA A 126 2.48 -2.00 -12.15
CA ALA A 126 3.01 -3.05 -13.03
C ALA A 126 2.16 -4.31 -12.95
N SER A 127 1.64 -4.63 -11.76
CA SER A 127 0.74 -5.76 -11.52
C SER A 127 -0.60 -5.72 -12.27
N LYS A 128 -0.96 -4.59 -12.90
CA LYS A 128 -2.14 -4.48 -13.77
C LYS A 128 -1.87 -4.91 -15.22
N ARG A 129 -0.62 -5.21 -15.60
CA ARG A 129 -0.28 -5.72 -16.94
C ARG A 129 -1.08 -6.99 -17.25
N ILE A 130 -1.56 -7.07 -18.49
CA ILE A 130 -2.38 -8.19 -19.00
C ILE A 130 -1.66 -9.53 -18.74
N VAL A 131 -2.40 -10.52 -18.22
CA VAL A 131 -1.97 -11.92 -18.17
C VAL A 131 -2.28 -12.53 -19.54
N ASN A 132 -1.35 -13.28 -20.12
CA ASN A 132 -1.63 -14.08 -21.31
C ASN A 132 -2.55 -15.24 -20.93
N ASN A 133 -3.85 -15.11 -21.22
CA ASN A 133 -4.88 -16.11 -20.89
C ASN A 133 -4.73 -17.45 -21.65
N LYS A 134 -3.86 -17.53 -22.66
CA LYS A 134 -3.49 -18.78 -23.33
C LYS A 134 -2.47 -19.62 -22.53
N ARG A 135 -2.02 -19.16 -21.37
CA ARG A 135 -1.02 -19.83 -20.52
C ARG A 135 -1.46 -19.89 -19.06
N PRO A 136 -1.11 -20.94 -18.31
CA PRO A 136 -1.34 -21.02 -16.87
C PRO A 136 -0.76 -19.81 -16.11
N ILE A 137 -1.44 -19.32 -15.08
CA ILE A 137 -0.96 -18.15 -14.32
C ILE A 137 0.41 -18.39 -13.65
N VAL A 138 0.76 -19.65 -13.36
CA VAL A 138 2.09 -20.03 -12.86
C VAL A 138 3.23 -19.69 -13.82
N GLU A 139 2.95 -19.47 -15.11
CA GLU A 139 3.94 -18.98 -16.09
C GLU A 139 4.10 -17.45 -16.10
N ASP A 140 3.13 -16.69 -15.58
CA ASP A 140 3.13 -15.22 -15.62
C ASP A 140 4.31 -14.64 -14.83
N LYS A 141 5.13 -13.81 -15.49
CA LYS A 141 6.38 -13.28 -14.93
C LYS A 141 6.15 -12.42 -13.67
N ILE A 142 5.00 -11.76 -13.53
CA ILE A 142 4.68 -10.95 -12.35
C ILE A 142 4.21 -11.87 -11.22
N PHE A 143 3.39 -12.88 -11.52
CA PHE A 143 2.95 -13.87 -10.55
C PHE A 143 4.13 -14.69 -9.99
N LYS A 144 5.13 -15.04 -10.80
CA LYS A 144 6.38 -15.65 -10.33
C LYS A 144 7.12 -14.76 -9.30
N ASN A 145 7.17 -13.44 -9.52
CA ASN A 145 7.73 -12.50 -8.55
C ASN A 145 6.91 -12.47 -7.26
N TYR A 146 5.57 -12.45 -7.37
CA TYR A 146 4.65 -12.49 -6.23
C TYR A 146 4.89 -13.73 -5.37
N VAL A 147 4.98 -14.91 -5.98
CA VAL A 147 5.25 -16.18 -5.28
C VAL A 147 6.61 -16.13 -4.58
N LYS A 148 7.68 -15.70 -5.27
CA LYS A 148 9.02 -15.59 -4.65
C LYS A 148 9.02 -14.66 -3.44
N ARG A 149 8.38 -13.49 -3.54
CA ARG A 149 8.33 -12.51 -2.44
C ARG A 149 7.40 -12.94 -1.30
N MET A 150 6.33 -13.68 -1.58
CA MET A 150 5.46 -14.23 -0.54
C MET A 150 6.15 -15.36 0.22
N ALA A 151 6.82 -16.29 -0.47
CA ALA A 151 7.57 -17.36 0.18
C ALA A 151 8.61 -16.81 1.17
N GLU A 152 9.34 -15.75 0.80
CA GLU A 152 10.25 -15.02 1.70
C GLU A 152 9.53 -14.39 2.91
N MET A 153 8.42 -13.69 2.71
CA MET A 153 7.68 -13.13 3.84
C MET A 153 7.08 -14.21 4.74
N GLU A 154 6.70 -15.38 4.21
CA GLU A 154 6.19 -16.50 5.00
C GLU A 154 7.26 -17.19 5.85
N THR A 155 8.57 -17.07 5.57
CA THR A 155 9.62 -17.56 6.49
C THR A 155 9.87 -16.62 7.66
N ILE A 156 9.54 -15.32 7.51
CA ILE A 156 9.83 -14.27 8.50
C ILE A 156 8.61 -13.96 9.37
N ALA A 157 7.44 -13.72 8.74
CA ALA A 157 6.23 -13.29 9.41
C ALA A 157 5.37 -14.47 9.91
N LYS A 158 4.52 -14.19 10.90
CA LYS A 158 3.49 -15.11 11.42
C LYS A 158 2.15 -14.91 10.71
N LYS A 159 1.81 -13.67 10.38
CA LYS A 159 0.60 -13.28 9.64
C LYS A 159 0.93 -12.21 8.59
N ILE A 160 0.35 -12.33 7.40
CA ILE A 160 0.55 -11.39 6.30
C ILE A 160 -0.82 -10.92 5.81
N TYR A 161 -1.02 -9.62 5.70
CA TYR A 161 -2.19 -9.04 5.08
C TYR A 161 -1.79 -8.42 3.74
N VAL A 162 -2.47 -8.76 2.65
CA VAL A 162 -2.15 -8.26 1.30
C VAL A 162 -3.32 -7.44 0.78
N LEU A 163 -3.07 -6.17 0.46
CA LEU A 163 -4.08 -5.30 -0.13
C LEU A 163 -4.42 -5.73 -1.56
N GLN A 164 -5.71 -5.96 -1.78
CA GLN A 164 -6.29 -6.26 -3.07
C GLN A 164 -6.25 -5.04 -4.02
N ALA A 165 -6.11 -5.31 -5.32
CA ALA A 165 -6.05 -4.25 -6.31
C ALA A 165 -7.41 -3.53 -6.50
N LEU A 166 -7.31 -2.22 -6.70
CA LEU A 166 -8.41 -1.30 -6.98
C LEU A 166 -8.31 -0.72 -8.40
N PRO A 167 -9.43 -0.31 -9.01
CA PRO A 167 -9.45 0.44 -10.27
C PRO A 167 -8.58 1.70 -10.24
N THR A 168 -8.10 2.15 -11.42
CA THR A 168 -7.31 3.38 -11.51
C THR A 168 -8.22 4.60 -11.67
N CYS A 169 -8.09 5.60 -10.79
CA CYS A 169 -8.60 6.94 -11.07
C CYS A 169 -7.87 7.53 -12.28
N ARG A 170 -8.61 7.99 -13.30
CA ARG A 170 -8.03 8.52 -14.54
C ARG A 170 -7.13 9.73 -14.24
N LYS A 171 -6.16 10.00 -15.12
CA LYS A 171 -5.26 11.16 -14.98
C LYS A 171 -6.11 12.43 -14.88
N GLY A 172 -5.97 13.17 -13.78
CA GLY A 172 -6.74 14.39 -13.53
C GLY A 172 -8.16 14.16 -13.00
N CYS A 173 -8.52 12.96 -12.52
CA CYS A 173 -9.88 12.65 -12.08
C CYS A 173 -10.46 13.65 -11.05
N LEU A 174 -9.69 14.08 -10.05
CA LEU A 174 -10.13 15.13 -9.12
C LEU A 174 -10.42 16.47 -9.83
N ARG A 175 -9.58 16.87 -10.81
CA ARG A 175 -9.82 18.09 -11.62
C ARG A 175 -11.06 17.95 -12.50
N HIS A 176 -11.32 16.76 -13.06
CA HIS A 176 -12.53 16.50 -13.84
C HIS A 176 -13.79 16.51 -12.94
N ALA A 177 -13.70 15.93 -11.74
CA ALA A 177 -14.77 15.96 -10.75
C ALA A 177 -15.12 17.41 -10.35
N MET A 178 -14.10 18.21 -9.98
CA MET A 178 -14.28 19.63 -9.63
C MET A 178 -14.87 20.44 -10.80
N ALA A 179 -14.35 20.26 -12.02
CA ALA A 179 -14.90 20.94 -13.20
C ALA A 179 -16.36 20.56 -13.45
N PHE A 180 -16.72 19.28 -13.30
CA PHE A 180 -18.09 18.80 -13.49
C PHE A 180 -19.06 19.38 -12.45
N THR A 181 -18.64 19.48 -11.18
CA THR A 181 -19.45 20.02 -10.08
C THR A 181 -19.52 21.54 -10.04
N ASN A 182 -18.52 22.24 -10.59
CA ASN A 182 -18.55 23.71 -10.72
C ASN A 182 -19.74 24.18 -11.58
N ASP A 183 -20.21 23.34 -12.51
CA ASP A 183 -21.41 23.60 -13.33
C ASP A 183 -22.73 23.29 -12.57
N GLY A 184 -22.69 23.15 -11.24
CA GLY A 184 -23.85 22.82 -10.39
C GLY A 184 -24.32 21.37 -10.45
N ARG A 185 -23.60 20.48 -11.16
CA ARG A 185 -23.98 19.07 -11.37
C ARG A 185 -23.55 18.17 -10.21
N PHE A 186 -24.31 17.11 -9.94
CA PHE A 186 -23.95 16.13 -8.91
C PHE A 186 -23.01 15.06 -9.48
N LEU A 187 -21.99 14.64 -8.72
CA LEU A 187 -21.03 13.62 -9.16
C LEU A 187 -21.70 12.32 -9.59
N ARG A 188 -22.86 11.93 -9.02
CA ARG A 188 -23.63 10.75 -9.49
C ARG A 188 -23.89 10.77 -11.01
N ASP A 189 -24.05 11.96 -11.60
CA ASP A 189 -24.34 12.15 -13.02
C ASP A 189 -23.09 11.93 -13.90
N ILE A 190 -21.87 12.03 -13.34
CA ILE A 190 -20.61 11.71 -14.03
C ILE A 190 -20.38 10.20 -14.21
N LYS A 191 -21.09 9.39 -13.42
CA LYS A 191 -21.01 7.91 -13.40
C LYS A 191 -19.54 7.46 -13.32
N GLU A 192 -19.18 6.42 -14.07
CA GLU A 192 -17.84 5.83 -14.04
C GLU A 192 -16.77 6.61 -14.83
N ALA A 193 -17.06 7.80 -15.38
CA ALA A 193 -16.14 8.51 -16.27
C ALA A 193 -14.78 8.85 -15.60
N LEU A 194 -14.74 8.96 -14.27
CA LEU A 194 -13.52 9.19 -13.49
C LEU A 194 -12.61 7.96 -13.36
N ILE A 195 -13.13 6.76 -13.61
CA ILE A 195 -12.49 5.49 -13.28
C ILE A 195 -12.12 4.70 -14.54
N LYS A 196 -11.03 3.92 -14.43
CA LYS A 196 -10.61 2.91 -15.39
C LYS A 196 -10.63 1.54 -14.69
N ARG A 197 -11.51 0.64 -15.14
CA ARG A 197 -11.61 -0.76 -14.71
C ARG A 197 -10.42 -1.58 -15.23
N ASP A 198 -9.22 -1.36 -14.67
CA ASP A 198 -7.94 -1.97 -15.10
C ASP A 198 -7.30 -2.88 -14.05
N ASP A 199 -8.04 -3.24 -13.01
CA ASP A 199 -7.57 -3.99 -11.85
C ASP A 199 -7.69 -5.51 -11.99
N PHE A 200 -8.48 -6.02 -12.95
CA PHE A 200 -8.77 -7.46 -13.13
C PHE A 200 -7.53 -8.37 -13.03
N PHE A 201 -6.49 -8.10 -13.83
CA PHE A 201 -5.28 -8.93 -13.86
C PHE A 201 -4.42 -8.81 -12.59
N ALA A 202 -4.49 -7.68 -11.88
CA ALA A 202 -3.85 -7.55 -10.58
C ALA A 202 -4.63 -8.35 -9.51
N ARG A 203 -5.96 -8.27 -9.54
CA ARG A 203 -6.84 -9.04 -8.63
C ARG A 203 -6.72 -10.54 -8.84
N LEU A 204 -6.62 -10.99 -10.09
CA LEU A 204 -6.34 -12.39 -10.43
C LEU A 204 -5.05 -12.88 -9.77
N ARG A 205 -3.93 -12.15 -9.92
CA ARG A 205 -2.64 -12.51 -9.30
C ARG A 205 -2.70 -12.52 -7.77
N ILE A 206 -3.39 -11.56 -7.15
CA ILE A 206 -3.52 -11.47 -5.68
C ILE A 206 -4.41 -12.58 -5.12
N ASN A 207 -5.54 -12.88 -5.78
CA ASN A 207 -6.40 -14.01 -5.42
C ASN A 207 -5.63 -15.35 -5.47
N GLU A 208 -4.82 -15.53 -6.51
CA GLU A 208 -3.99 -16.73 -6.67
C GLU A 208 -2.87 -16.82 -5.63
N ILE A 209 -2.40 -15.70 -5.05
CA ILE A 209 -1.56 -15.72 -3.84
C ILE A 209 -2.38 -16.11 -2.60
N GLY A 210 -3.57 -15.54 -2.43
CA GLY A 210 -4.45 -15.85 -1.28
C GLY A 210 -4.82 -17.34 -1.19
N LYS A 211 -4.91 -18.06 -2.32
CA LYS A 211 -5.13 -19.52 -2.36
C LYS A 211 -3.91 -20.36 -1.96
N ARG A 212 -2.69 -19.80 -1.99
CA ARG A 212 -1.42 -20.55 -1.84
C ARG A 212 -0.68 -20.23 -0.55
N CYS A 213 -0.71 -18.98 -0.11
CA CYS A 213 -0.03 -18.52 1.10
C CYS A 213 -0.85 -18.91 2.34
N LYS A 214 -0.28 -19.73 3.21
CA LYS A 214 -0.97 -20.27 4.41
C LYS A 214 -1.07 -19.24 5.53
N LYS A 215 -0.18 -18.24 5.53
CA LYS A 215 -0.16 -17.15 6.52
C LYS A 215 -0.84 -15.87 6.03
N CYS A 216 -1.40 -15.86 4.82
CA CYS A 216 -1.94 -14.65 4.20
C CYS A 216 -3.43 -14.46 4.44
N GLU A 217 -3.84 -13.19 4.38
CA GLU A 217 -5.23 -12.77 4.29
C GLU A 217 -5.34 -11.60 3.30
N ILE A 218 -6.37 -11.62 2.45
CA ILE A 218 -6.55 -10.60 1.42
C ILE A 218 -7.46 -9.49 1.95
N ILE A 219 -6.93 -8.27 2.07
CA ILE A 219 -7.72 -7.08 2.39
C ILE A 219 -8.35 -6.56 1.11
N ASP A 220 -9.69 -6.55 1.00
CA ASP A 220 -10.39 -5.91 -0.12
C ASP A 220 -11.26 -4.75 0.35
N TYR A 221 -10.98 -3.55 -0.17
CA TYR A 221 -11.78 -2.36 0.13
C TYR A 221 -13.00 -2.21 -0.78
N LYS A 222 -13.10 -2.94 -1.91
CA LYS A 222 -14.23 -2.78 -2.84
C LYS A 222 -15.60 -2.83 -2.13
N PRO A 223 -15.90 -3.80 -1.24
CA PRO A 223 -17.22 -3.89 -0.60
C PRO A 223 -17.68 -2.65 0.17
N VAL A 224 -16.76 -1.78 0.61
CA VAL A 224 -17.10 -0.53 1.31
C VAL A 224 -16.96 0.72 0.43
N LEU A 225 -16.46 0.59 -0.81
CA LEU A 225 -16.17 1.71 -1.73
C LEU A 225 -17.01 1.70 -3.02
N VAL A 226 -17.97 0.77 -3.13
CA VAL A 226 -18.91 0.70 -4.27
C VAL A 226 -20.22 1.41 -3.97
N ASP A 227 -20.93 1.82 -5.02
CA ASP A 227 -22.33 2.25 -4.95
C ASP A 227 -23.28 1.05 -4.70
N ASP A 228 -24.58 1.33 -4.59
CA ASP A 228 -25.62 0.32 -4.37
C ASP A 228 -25.76 -0.69 -5.53
N HIS A 229 -25.09 -0.46 -6.66
CA HIS A 229 -25.03 -1.33 -7.84
C HIS A 229 -23.68 -2.07 -7.99
N GLY A 230 -22.75 -1.90 -7.06
CA GLY A 230 -21.43 -2.54 -7.08
C GLY A 230 -20.36 -1.81 -7.92
N HIS A 231 -20.61 -0.59 -8.38
CA HIS A 231 -19.64 0.21 -9.13
C HIS A 231 -18.66 0.95 -8.21
N TYR A 232 -17.37 0.78 -8.47
CA TYR A 232 -16.34 1.59 -7.83
C TYR A 232 -16.23 2.92 -8.58
N LEU A 233 -16.79 3.99 -7.98
CA LEU A 233 -16.86 5.32 -8.60
C LEU A 233 -15.69 6.24 -8.21
N GLY A 234 -15.03 5.97 -7.08
CA GLY A 234 -13.99 6.85 -6.52
C GLY A 234 -14.53 8.08 -5.78
N TYR A 235 -15.86 8.18 -5.65
CA TYR A 235 -16.61 9.17 -4.90
C TYR A 235 -17.89 8.52 -4.35
N ASP A 236 -18.55 9.22 -3.43
CA ASP A 236 -19.87 8.89 -2.91
C ASP A 236 -20.96 9.58 -3.75
N PRO A 237 -21.84 8.85 -4.46
CA PRO A 237 -22.90 9.45 -5.27
C PRO A 237 -24.03 10.07 -4.43
N LYS A 238 -24.10 9.79 -3.11
CA LYS A 238 -25.12 10.31 -2.19
C LYS A 238 -24.66 11.60 -1.52
N THR A 239 -23.41 11.66 -1.03
CA THR A 239 -22.86 12.85 -0.34
C THR A 239 -22.10 13.82 -1.25
N ASN A 240 -21.89 13.49 -2.53
CA ASN A 240 -21.13 14.29 -3.48
C ASN A 240 -19.64 14.47 -3.12
N LEU A 241 -19.09 13.59 -2.28
CA LEU A 241 -17.72 13.64 -1.79
C LEU A 241 -16.81 12.69 -2.57
N MET A 242 -15.69 13.20 -3.09
CA MET A 242 -14.60 12.37 -3.62
C MET A 242 -13.97 11.54 -2.49
N PHE A 243 -13.62 10.28 -2.77
CA PHE A 243 -12.76 9.46 -1.89
C PHE A 243 -11.28 9.57 -2.24
N LEU A 244 -10.97 10.03 -3.46
CA LEU A 244 -9.64 10.01 -4.05
C LEU A 244 -9.08 11.41 -4.26
N ASP A 245 -7.78 11.57 -4.05
CA ASP A 245 -7.05 12.81 -4.32
C ASP A 245 -6.58 12.92 -5.80
N GLY A 246 -5.92 14.04 -6.12
CA GLY A 246 -5.42 14.33 -7.47
C GLY A 246 -4.35 13.37 -7.99
N ILE A 247 -3.78 12.51 -7.14
CA ILE A 247 -2.76 11.51 -7.50
C ILE A 247 -3.20 10.07 -7.24
N ASN A 248 -4.51 9.83 -7.04
CA ASN A 248 -5.12 8.52 -6.80
C ASN A 248 -4.61 7.85 -5.51
N HIS A 249 -4.58 8.59 -4.41
CA HIS A 249 -4.55 8.11 -3.01
C HIS A 249 -5.89 8.38 -2.33
N PHE A 250 -6.16 7.78 -1.17
CA PHE A 250 -7.36 8.10 -0.40
C PHE A 250 -7.19 9.41 0.37
N ASN A 251 -8.17 10.29 0.24
CA ASN A 251 -8.34 11.46 1.10
C ASN A 251 -9.02 11.05 2.42
N ARG A 252 -9.31 12.01 3.30
CA ARG A 252 -9.94 11.77 4.60
C ARG A 252 -11.24 10.93 4.50
N PHE A 253 -12.17 11.30 3.61
CA PHE A 253 -13.45 10.60 3.47
C PHE A 253 -13.27 9.16 2.97
N GLY A 254 -12.38 8.95 2.00
CA GLY A 254 -12.02 7.62 1.52
C GLY A 254 -11.41 6.75 2.63
N LYS A 255 -10.54 7.34 3.45
CA LYS A 255 -9.91 6.70 4.62
C LYS A 255 -10.90 6.34 5.72
N GLU A 256 -11.79 7.25 6.11
CA GLU A 256 -12.85 7.01 7.09
C GLU A 256 -13.72 5.82 6.67
N ARG A 257 -14.05 5.72 5.38
CA ARG A 257 -14.80 4.59 4.82
C ARG A 257 -14.06 3.25 4.95
N ILE A 258 -12.76 3.19 4.60
CA ILE A 258 -11.97 1.95 4.67
C ILE A 258 -11.43 1.61 6.08
N GLN A 259 -11.46 2.54 7.04
CA GLN A 259 -11.14 2.26 8.45
C GLN A 259 -12.02 1.13 9.02
N THR A 260 -13.28 1.04 8.57
CA THR A 260 -14.22 -0.04 8.93
C THR A 260 -13.66 -1.44 8.63
N VAL A 261 -12.94 -1.60 7.52
CA VAL A 261 -12.30 -2.86 7.13
C VAL A 261 -11.21 -3.22 8.14
N TYR A 262 -10.34 -2.27 8.49
CA TYR A 262 -9.27 -2.50 9.48
C TYR A 262 -9.79 -2.78 10.88
N ASN A 263 -10.86 -2.10 11.29
CA ASN A 263 -11.50 -2.36 12.59
C ASN A 263 -12.07 -3.78 12.65
N ARG A 264 -12.65 -4.28 11.55
CA ARG A 264 -13.10 -5.67 11.43
C ARG A 264 -11.92 -6.65 11.51
N LEU A 265 -10.86 -6.42 10.73
CA LEU A 265 -9.65 -7.26 10.72
C LEU A 265 -9.00 -7.35 12.10
N ALA A 266 -8.97 -6.27 12.88
CA ALA A 266 -8.44 -6.29 14.25
C ALA A 266 -9.33 -7.12 15.19
N LYS A 267 -10.66 -7.00 15.09
CA LYS A 267 -11.61 -7.83 15.86
C LYS A 267 -11.52 -9.31 15.50
N GLU A 268 -11.42 -9.63 14.21
CA GLU A 268 -11.22 -11.00 13.70
C GLU A 268 -9.89 -11.58 14.18
N PHE A 269 -8.82 -10.77 14.19
CA PHE A 269 -7.52 -11.14 14.74
C PHE A 269 -7.57 -11.45 16.24
N GLU A 270 -8.30 -10.67 17.05
CA GLU A 270 -8.51 -10.96 18.47
C GLU A 270 -9.22 -12.30 18.70
N LEU A 271 -10.35 -12.52 18.01
CA LEU A 271 -11.15 -13.74 18.16
C LEU A 271 -10.35 -14.99 17.74
N SER A 272 -9.51 -14.89 16.72
CA SER A 272 -8.63 -15.99 16.28
C SER A 272 -7.56 -16.39 17.31
N ARG A 273 -7.30 -15.53 18.32
CA ARG A 273 -6.32 -15.78 19.38
C ARG A 273 -6.93 -16.32 20.67
N SER A 274 -8.24 -16.17 20.88
CA SER A 274 -8.96 -16.70 22.05
C SER A 274 -9.30 -18.19 21.96
N HIS A 275 -8.80 -18.89 20.94
CA HIS A 275 -8.93 -20.33 20.73
C HIS A 275 -7.57 -21.05 20.75
N ILE A 276 -6.60 -20.51 21.50
CA ILE A 276 -5.27 -21.06 21.77
C ILE A 276 -5.04 -21.03 23.28
#